data_AF-A0A947SCP1-F1
#
_entry.id   AF-A0A947SCP1-F1
#
_cell.length_a   1.000
_cell.length_b   1.000
_cell.length_c   1.000
_cell.angle_alpha   90.00
_cell.angle_beta   90.00
_cell.angle_gamma   90.00
#
_symmetry.space_group_name_H-M   'P 1'
#
loop_
_entity.id
_entity.type
_entity.pdbx_description
1 polymer ?
#
loop_
_entity_poly.entity_id
_entity_poly.type
_entity_poly.pdbx_seq_one_letter_code
_entity_poly.pdbx_strand_id
1 'polypeptide(L)'
;MFKKLEQKYKTLFQIVKFALVGGLNTALDFAVLNALIWATGTSSGKWIILFNSLAFTAAVINSYILNKIWTFQSKEKKVASQFARFITVSLIGWVVNTAIVFTVTTYIDPYFGLNETLWANVAKIVATGVALVWNFIGYKLWAFRDKDQETEVS
;
A
#
# COMPACT_ATOMS: atom_id res chain seq x y z
N MET A 1 20.01 -5.29 23.98
CA MET A 1 19.52 -3.91 24.12
C MET A 1 18.54 -3.54 23.00
N PHE A 2 18.89 -3.71 21.71
CA PHE A 2 18.00 -3.44 20.56
C PHE A 2 16.62 -4.14 20.60
N LYS A 3 16.57 -5.45 20.89
CA LYS A 3 15.28 -6.18 20.98
C LYS A 3 14.31 -5.63 22.05
N LYS A 4 14.83 -5.06 23.15
CA LYS A 4 13.99 -4.44 24.20
C LYS A 4 13.37 -3.11 23.74
N LEU A 5 14.09 -2.32 22.94
CA LEU A 5 13.59 -1.09 22.32
C LEU A 5 12.55 -1.39 21.24
N GLU A 6 12.78 -2.42 20.42
CA GLU A 6 11.83 -2.89 19.40
C GLU A 6 10.50 -3.33 20.04
N GLN A 7 10.54 -3.96 21.21
CA GLN A 7 9.32 -4.37 21.92
C GLN A 7 8.54 -3.17 22.47
N LYS A 8 9.24 -2.17 23.02
CA LYS A 8 8.61 -0.95 23.57
C LYS A 8 7.99 -0.06 22.47
N TYR A 9 8.61 0.00 21.29
CA TYR A 9 8.15 0.80 20.15
C TYR A 9 7.70 -0.03 18.94
N LYS A 10 7.17 -1.24 19.19
CA LYS A 10 6.81 -2.20 18.14
C LYS A 10 5.97 -1.59 17.02
N THR A 11 4.97 -0.79 17.37
CA THR A 11 4.12 -0.10 16.38
C THR A 11 4.89 0.89 15.51
N LEU A 12 5.79 1.69 16.10
CA LEU A 12 6.58 2.67 15.34
C LEU A 12 7.51 1.96 14.35
N PHE A 13 8.17 0.87 14.77
CA PHE A 13 8.97 0.04 13.87
C PHE A 13 8.13 -0.56 12.74
N GLN A 14 6.91 -1.02 13.03
CA GLN A 14 6.00 -1.51 11.99
C GLN A 14 5.61 -0.40 11.01
N ILE A 15 5.37 0.83 11.47
CA ILE A 15 5.08 1.97 10.58
C ILE A 15 6.28 2.25 9.67
N VAL A 16 7.50 2.27 10.21
CA VAL A 16 8.72 2.49 9.42
C VAL A 16 8.92 1.37 8.40
N LYS A 17 8.80 0.10 8.81
CA LYS A 17 8.87 -1.05 7.88
C LYS A 17 7.80 -0.95 6.80
N PHE A 18 6.57 -0.59 7.17
CA PHE A 18 5.48 -0.41 6.22
C PHE A 18 5.78 0.69 5.18
N ALA A 19 6.29 1.84 5.63
CA ALA A 19 6.70 2.92 4.73
C ALA A 19 7.85 2.49 3.80
N LEU A 20 8.84 1.75 4.31
CA LEU A 20 9.94 1.21 3.52
C LEU A 20 9.45 0.20 2.47
N VAL A 21 8.51 -0.69 2.83
CA VAL A 21 7.87 -1.60 1.87
C VAL A 21 7.14 -0.80 0.79
N GLY A 22 6.43 0.27 1.15
CA GLY A 22 5.80 1.18 0.20
C GLY A 22 6.80 1.75 -0.81
N GLY A 23 7.90 2.34 -0.33
CA GLY A 23 8.94 2.91 -1.18
C GLY A 23 9.60 1.87 -2.09
N LEU A 24 9.88 0.66 -1.57
CA LEU A 24 10.42 -0.45 -2.35
C LEU A 24 9.46 -0.92 -3.45
N ASN A 25 8.16 -0.96 -3.17
CA ASN A 25 7.16 -1.32 -4.18
C ASN A 25 7.09 -0.30 -5.30
N THR A 26 7.17 1.00 -4.96
CA THR A 26 7.27 2.05 -5.98
C THR A 26 8.52 1.85 -6.83
N ALA A 27 9.70 1.65 -6.22
CA ALA A 27 10.92 1.40 -6.98
C ALA A 27 10.81 0.17 -7.90
N LEU A 28 10.19 -0.91 -7.42
CA LEU A 28 9.98 -2.13 -8.20
C LEU A 28 9.02 -1.90 -9.38
N ASP A 29 7.92 -1.17 -9.17
CA ASP A 29 6.96 -0.82 -10.22
C ASP A 29 7.64 -0.07 -11.37
N PHE A 30 8.40 0.98 -11.05
CA PHE A 30 9.19 1.72 -12.04
C PHE A 30 10.24 0.83 -12.72
N ALA A 31 10.94 -0.02 -11.98
CA ALA A 31 11.97 -0.90 -12.55
C ALA A 31 11.39 -1.89 -13.56
N VAL A 32 10.28 -2.55 -13.22
CA VAL A 32 9.62 -3.52 -14.11
C VAL A 32 9.06 -2.84 -15.36
N LEU A 33 8.41 -1.68 -15.20
CA LEU A 33 7.88 -0.93 -16.34
C LEU A 33 9.00 -0.52 -17.31
N ASN A 34 10.08 0.08 -16.80
CA ASN A 34 11.20 0.52 -17.65
C ASN A 34 11.94 -0.65 -18.29
N ALA A 35 12.10 -1.79 -17.59
CA ALA A 35 12.69 -2.98 -18.16
C ALA A 35 11.87 -3.53 -19.35
N LEU A 36 10.54 -3.55 -19.23
CA LEU A 36 9.65 -3.99 -20.31
C LEU A 36 9.66 -3.03 -21.50
N ILE A 37 9.68 -1.71 -21.25
CA ILE A 37 9.82 -0.70 -22.32
C ILE A 37 11.15 -0.90 -23.05
N TRP A 38 12.25 -1.06 -22.31
CA TRP A 38 13.58 -1.27 -22.90
C TRP A 38 13.65 -2.58 -23.72
N ALA A 39 13.09 -3.67 -23.20
CA ALA A 39 13.10 -4.96 -23.88
C ALA A 39 12.24 -5.00 -25.16
N THR A 40 11.18 -4.21 -25.22
CA THR A 40 10.23 -4.21 -26.36
C THR A 40 10.38 -3.02 -27.29
N GLY A 41 11.17 -2.01 -26.91
CA GLY A 41 11.33 -0.75 -27.65
C GLY A 41 10.05 0.08 -27.77
N THR A 42 8.97 -0.27 -27.04
CA THR A 42 7.65 0.35 -27.19
C THR A 42 7.32 1.15 -25.94
N SER A 43 7.23 2.47 -26.08
CA SER A 43 6.90 3.41 -25.00
C SER A 43 5.47 3.98 -25.07
N SER A 44 4.67 3.57 -26.07
CA SER A 44 3.34 4.12 -26.31
C SER A 44 2.36 3.09 -26.90
N GLY A 45 1.06 3.35 -26.74
CA GLY A 45 -0.01 2.49 -27.26
C GLY A 45 -0.48 1.42 -26.27
N LYS A 46 -1.29 0.45 -26.74
CA LYS A 46 -1.95 -0.55 -25.86
C LYS A 46 -0.96 -1.38 -25.03
N TRP A 47 0.27 -1.55 -25.51
CA TRP A 47 1.33 -2.27 -24.80
C TRP A 47 1.72 -1.63 -23.46
N ILE A 48 1.63 -0.30 -23.33
CA ILE A 48 1.96 0.37 -22.05
C ILE A 48 0.99 -0.02 -20.94
N ILE A 49 -0.29 -0.26 -21.28
CA ILE A 49 -1.31 -0.71 -20.32
C ILE A 49 -0.94 -2.09 -19.80
N LEU A 50 -0.49 -2.99 -20.69
CA LEU A 50 -0.03 -4.33 -20.31
C LEU A 50 1.22 -4.26 -19.43
N PHE A 51 2.22 -3.47 -19.81
CA PHE A 51 3.46 -3.34 -19.03
C PHE A 51 3.21 -2.76 -17.64
N ASN A 52 2.40 -1.70 -17.56
CA ASN A 52 2.03 -1.09 -16.29
C ASN A 52 1.20 -2.05 -15.42
N SER A 53 0.32 -2.85 -16.01
CA SER A 53 -0.46 -3.86 -15.28
C SER A 53 0.44 -4.97 -14.71
N LEU A 54 1.44 -5.43 -15.47
CA LEU A 54 2.41 -6.42 -15.02
C LEU A 54 3.31 -5.87 -13.90
N ALA A 55 3.82 -4.64 -14.08
CA ALA A 55 4.62 -3.94 -13.07
C ALA A 55 3.85 -3.79 -11.75
N PHE A 56 2.62 -3.28 -11.84
CA PHE A 56 1.75 -3.10 -10.68
C PHE A 56 1.43 -4.43 -9.99
N THR A 57 1.16 -5.48 -10.75
CA THR A 57 0.88 -6.82 -10.18
C THR A 57 2.10 -7.35 -9.43
N ALA A 58 3.30 -7.23 -10.00
CA ALA A 58 4.54 -7.62 -9.34
C ALA A 58 4.76 -6.82 -8.05
N ALA A 59 4.54 -5.50 -8.08
CA ALA A 59 4.64 -4.63 -6.90
C ALA A 59 3.64 -5.01 -5.80
N VAL A 60 2.39 -5.32 -6.14
CA VAL A 60 1.35 -5.75 -5.18
C VAL A 60 1.70 -7.10 -4.53
N ILE A 61 2.17 -8.07 -5.31
CA ILE A 61 2.61 -9.38 -4.78
C ILE A 61 3.79 -9.19 -3.84
N ASN A 62 4.80 -8.40 -4.25
CA ASN A 62 5.95 -8.08 -3.41
C ASN A 62 5.52 -7.37 -2.11
N SER A 63 4.58 -6.43 -2.20
CA SER A 63 3.99 -5.75 -1.04
C SER A 63 3.41 -6.73 -0.05
N TYR A 64 2.61 -7.70 -0.51
CA TYR A 64 2.01 -8.71 0.33
C TYR A 64 3.07 -9.57 1.02
N ILE A 65 4.05 -10.07 0.27
CA ILE A 65 5.11 -10.94 0.79
C ILE A 65 5.92 -10.20 1.85
N LEU A 66 6.42 -9.00 1.55
CA LEU A 66 7.21 -8.21 2.50
C LEU A 66 6.40 -7.82 3.74
N ASN A 67 5.14 -7.41 3.57
CA ASN A 67 4.30 -7.10 4.71
C ASN A 67 4.03 -8.32 5.59
N LYS A 68 3.82 -9.50 4.99
CA LYS A 68 3.64 -10.75 5.71
C LYS A 68 4.89 -11.14 6.48
N ILE A 69 6.05 -11.22 5.84
CA ILE A 69 7.26 -11.82 6.42
C ILE A 69 8.08 -10.84 7.27
N TRP A 70 8.03 -9.55 6.96
CA TRP A 70 8.93 -8.55 7.53
C TRP A 70 8.21 -7.50 8.37
N THR A 71 7.15 -6.89 7.85
CA THR A 71 6.42 -5.82 8.57
C THR A 71 5.61 -6.38 9.74
N PHE A 72 4.71 -7.33 9.46
CA PHE A 72 3.78 -7.87 10.44
C PHE A 72 4.18 -9.24 10.96
N GLN A 73 5.08 -9.95 10.26
CA GLN A 73 5.61 -11.27 10.64
C GLN A 73 4.49 -12.29 10.94
N SER A 74 3.43 -12.27 10.14
CA SER A 74 2.24 -13.12 10.32
C SER A 74 2.53 -14.58 9.98
N LYS A 75 2.08 -15.48 10.86
CA LYS A 75 2.23 -16.94 10.76
C LYS A 75 1.01 -17.65 10.17
N GLU A 76 0.00 -16.91 9.72
CA GLU A 76 -1.21 -17.48 9.10
C GLU A 76 -0.87 -18.40 7.91
N LYS A 77 -1.38 -19.64 7.98
CA LYS A 77 -1.16 -20.68 6.97
C LYS A 77 -2.12 -20.54 5.79
N LYS A 78 -3.32 -19.96 6.00
CA LYS A 78 -4.33 -19.73 4.96
C LYS A 78 -3.98 -18.52 4.09
N VAL A 79 -2.98 -18.68 3.22
CA VAL A 79 -2.44 -17.61 2.35
C VAL A 79 -3.53 -16.92 1.52
N ALA A 80 -4.44 -17.68 0.89
CA ALA A 80 -5.49 -17.10 0.06
C ALA A 80 -6.47 -16.22 0.85
N SER A 81 -6.88 -16.65 2.05
CA SER A 81 -7.78 -15.87 2.91
C SER A 81 -7.09 -14.60 3.42
N GLN A 82 -5.81 -14.70 3.81
CA GLN A 82 -5.03 -13.55 4.25
C GLN A 82 -4.78 -12.55 3.10
N PHE A 83 -4.46 -13.04 1.91
CA PHE A 83 -4.33 -12.21 0.71
C PHE A 83 -5.65 -11.52 0.36
N ALA A 84 -6.78 -12.21 0.45
CA ALA A 84 -8.10 -11.60 0.24
C ALA A 84 -8.35 -10.44 1.21
N ARG A 85 -8.08 -10.61 2.51
CA ARG A 85 -8.19 -9.51 3.50
C ARG A 85 -7.25 -8.35 3.18
N PHE A 86 -6.01 -8.66 2.78
CA PHE A 86 -5.05 -7.64 2.35
C PHE A 86 -5.62 -6.82 1.20
N ILE A 87 -6.05 -7.47 0.13
CA ILE A 87 -6.66 -6.80 -1.03
C ILE A 87 -7.91 -6.02 -0.64
N THR A 88 -8.79 -6.56 0.22
CA THR A 88 -9.97 -5.84 0.70
C THR A 88 -9.57 -4.53 1.40
N VAL A 89 -8.60 -4.58 2.32
CA VAL A 89 -8.12 -3.36 3.00
C VAL A 89 -7.51 -2.39 2.00
N SER A 90 -6.68 -2.87 1.07
CA SER A 90 -6.06 -2.04 0.03
C SER A 90 -7.09 -1.33 -0.85
N LEU A 91 -8.13 -2.05 -1.28
CA LEU A 91 -9.19 -1.51 -2.13
C LEU A 91 -10.01 -0.45 -1.38
N ILE A 92 -10.35 -0.69 -0.12
CA ILE A 92 -11.03 0.33 0.69
C ILE A 92 -10.14 1.56 0.86
N GLY A 93 -8.84 1.37 1.12
CA GLY A 93 -7.88 2.48 1.20
C GLY A 93 -7.79 3.28 -0.09
N TRP A 94 -7.84 2.61 -1.24
CA TRP A 94 -7.88 3.25 -2.56
C TRP A 94 -9.18 4.03 -2.80
N VAL A 95 -10.33 3.48 -2.39
CA VAL A 95 -11.63 4.19 -2.45
C VAL A 95 -11.60 5.43 -1.55
N VAL A 96 -11.12 5.30 -0.30
CA VAL A 96 -10.97 6.43 0.63
C VAL A 96 -10.05 7.50 0.03
N ASN A 97 -8.91 7.10 -0.54
CA ASN A 97 -8.00 8.02 -1.21
C ASN A 97 -8.72 8.79 -2.34
N THR A 98 -9.41 8.06 -3.20
CA THR A 98 -10.08 8.62 -4.38
C THR A 98 -11.23 9.54 -3.98
N ALA A 99 -12.02 9.16 -2.97
CA ALA A 99 -13.12 9.96 -2.44
C ALA A 99 -12.63 11.28 -1.84
N ILE A 100 -11.52 11.27 -1.08
CA ILE A 100 -10.93 12.49 -0.52
C ILE A 100 -10.42 13.40 -1.64
N VAL A 101 -9.65 12.86 -2.60
CA VAL A 101 -9.15 13.65 -3.74
C VAL A 101 -10.32 14.31 -4.46
N PHE A 102 -11.31 13.52 -4.88
CA PHE A 102 -12.49 14.02 -5.58
C PHE A 102 -13.21 15.10 -4.78
N THR A 103 -13.48 14.84 -3.50
CA THR A 103 -14.23 15.79 -2.67
C THR A 103 -13.49 17.13 -2.53
N VAL A 104 -12.19 17.07 -2.28
CA VAL A 104 -11.36 18.28 -2.10
C VAL A 104 -11.21 19.04 -3.42
N THR A 105 -11.01 18.37 -4.55
CA THR A 105 -10.82 19.05 -5.84
C THR A 105 -12.11 19.58 -6.46
N THR A 106 -13.27 19.03 -6.08
CA THR A 106 -14.57 19.38 -6.69
C THR A 106 -15.40 20.33 -5.84
N TYR A 107 -15.33 20.22 -4.50
CA TYR A 107 -16.21 20.98 -3.61
C TYR A 107 -15.47 21.96 -2.69
N ILE A 108 -14.14 22.00 -2.73
CA ILE A 108 -13.33 22.89 -1.90
C ILE A 108 -12.45 23.74 -2.83
N ASP A 109 -12.65 25.06 -2.77
CA ASP A 109 -11.88 26.00 -3.57
C ASP A 109 -10.39 25.98 -3.16
N PRO A 110 -9.47 26.22 -4.11
CA PRO A 110 -8.06 26.34 -3.81
C PRO A 110 -7.78 27.45 -2.79
N TYR A 111 -7.12 27.10 -1.67
CA TYR A 111 -6.63 28.08 -0.71
C TYR A 111 -5.21 28.56 -1.05
N PHE A 112 -4.77 29.64 -0.41
CA PHE A 112 -3.40 30.18 -0.50
C PHE A 112 -2.96 30.62 -1.91
N GLY A 113 -3.90 30.92 -2.81
CA GLY A 113 -3.60 31.31 -4.19
C GLY A 113 -3.01 30.18 -5.03
N LEU A 114 -3.19 28.92 -4.60
CA LEU A 114 -2.77 27.76 -5.38
C LEU A 114 -3.61 27.64 -6.64
N ASN A 115 -2.97 27.26 -7.75
CA ASN A 115 -3.71 26.84 -8.94
C ASN A 115 -4.31 25.44 -8.75
N GLU A 116 -5.22 25.06 -9.64
CA GLU A 116 -5.94 23.77 -9.57
C GLU A 116 -5.01 22.56 -9.52
N THR A 117 -3.90 22.57 -10.26
CA THR A 117 -2.92 21.48 -10.27
C THR A 117 -2.22 21.32 -8.93
N LEU A 118 -1.78 22.42 -8.32
CA LEU A 118 -1.16 22.40 -7.00
C LEU A 118 -2.16 22.00 -5.92
N TRP A 119 -3.41 22.47 -6.03
CA TRP A 119 -4.50 22.09 -5.15
C TRP A 119 -4.79 20.58 -5.21
N ALA A 120 -4.86 20.00 -6.42
CA ALA A 120 -5.03 18.57 -6.61
C ALA A 120 -3.87 17.75 -6.01
N ASN A 121 -2.63 18.25 -6.09
CA ASN A 121 -1.48 17.61 -5.46
C ASN A 121 -1.57 17.65 -3.92
N VAL A 122 -1.98 18.77 -3.33
CA VAL A 122 -2.23 18.87 -1.87
C VAL A 122 -3.31 17.89 -1.45
N ALA A 123 -4.44 17.87 -2.15
CA ALA A 123 -5.52 16.90 -1.93
C ALA A 123 -5.01 15.45 -2.00
N LYS A 124 -4.19 15.14 -3.01
CA LYS A 124 -3.59 13.82 -3.19
C LYS A 124 -2.65 13.43 -2.05
N ILE A 125 -1.81 14.35 -1.57
CA ILE A 125 -0.90 14.10 -0.45
C ILE A 125 -1.69 13.78 0.82
N VAL A 126 -2.70 14.60 1.15
CA VAL A 126 -3.56 14.39 2.32
C VAL A 126 -4.31 13.05 2.21
N ALA A 127 -4.96 12.81 1.07
CA ALA A 127 -5.68 11.57 0.82
C ALA A 127 -4.78 10.33 0.92
N THR A 128 -3.53 10.44 0.47
CA THR A 128 -2.55 9.35 0.53
C THR A 128 -2.11 9.10 1.97
N GLY A 129 -1.87 10.15 2.75
CA GLY A 129 -1.61 10.03 4.19
C GLY A 129 -2.74 9.30 4.94
N VAL A 130 -3.99 9.70 4.69
CA VAL A 130 -5.17 9.06 5.31
C VAL A 130 -5.29 7.59 4.88
N ALA A 131 -5.15 7.30 3.59
CA ALA A 131 -5.21 5.94 3.07
C ALA A 131 -4.07 5.04 3.61
N LEU A 132 -2.87 5.60 3.82
CA LEU A 132 -1.76 4.88 4.44
C LEU A 132 -2.06 4.51 5.89
N VAL A 133 -2.66 5.42 6.67
CA VAL A 133 -3.09 5.15 8.04
C VAL A 133 -4.17 4.07 8.06
N TRP A 134 -5.18 4.17 7.19
CA TRP A 134 -6.22 3.15 7.03
C TRP A 134 -5.61 1.78 6.72
N ASN A 135 -4.74 1.71 5.70
CA ASN A 135 -4.09 0.48 5.27
C ASN A 135 -3.26 -0.12 6.41
N PHE A 136 -2.46 0.70 7.09
CA PHE A 136 -1.65 0.22 8.22
C PHE A 136 -2.50 -0.39 9.33
N ILE A 137 -3.58 0.29 9.73
CA ILE A 137 -4.50 -0.19 10.78
C ILE A 137 -5.20 -1.47 10.32
N GLY A 138 -5.77 -1.49 9.12
CA GLY A 138 -6.48 -2.67 8.58
C GLY A 138 -5.55 -3.88 8.42
N TYR A 139 -4.32 -3.65 7.96
CA TYR A 139 -3.31 -4.69 7.86
C TYR A 139 -2.91 -5.24 9.23
N LYS A 140 -2.64 -4.35 10.19
CA LYS A 140 -2.22 -4.75 11.54
C LYS A 140 -3.31 -5.47 12.32
N LEU A 141 -4.54 -4.98 12.27
CA LEU A 141 -5.64 -5.45 13.12
C LEU A 141 -6.47 -6.57 12.48
N TRP A 142 -6.41 -6.74 11.15
CA TRP A 142 -7.27 -7.69 10.46
C TRP A 142 -6.56 -8.56 9.41
N ALA A 143 -5.83 -7.96 8.45
CA ALA A 143 -5.27 -8.75 7.35
C ALA A 143 -4.14 -9.68 7.82
N PHE A 144 -3.21 -9.16 8.62
CA PHE A 144 -2.05 -9.90 9.15
C PHE A 144 -2.16 -10.19 10.65
N ARG A 145 -3.38 -10.17 11.21
CA ARG A 145 -3.59 -10.61 12.58
C ARG A 145 -3.58 -12.14 12.61
N ASP A 146 -2.59 -12.70 13.29
CA ASP A 146 -2.57 -14.12 13.60
C ASP A 146 -3.73 -14.44 14.55
N LYS A 147 -4.59 -15.38 14.14
CA LYS A 147 -5.61 -15.95 15.03
C LYS A 147 -4.98 -17.13 15.74
N ASP A 148 -4.43 -16.89 16.93
CA ASP A 148 -3.98 -17.97 17.80
C ASP A 148 -5.21 -18.69 18.38
N GLN A 149 -5.42 -19.94 17.92
CA GLN A 149 -6.00 -21.07 18.66
C GLN A 149 -7.22 -20.85 19.59
N GLU A 150 -8.40 -20.57 19.02
CA GLU A 150 -9.68 -20.58 19.77
C GLU A 150 -10.50 -21.87 19.55
N THR A 151 -9.96 -22.89 18.88
CA THR A 151 -10.70 -24.11 18.47
C THR A 151 -10.21 -25.42 19.10
N GLU A 152 -9.38 -25.39 20.14
CA GLU A 152 -9.00 -26.62 20.87
C GLU A 152 -9.82 -26.85 22.16
N VAL A 153 -10.86 -26.05 22.41
CA VAL A 153 -11.80 -26.27 23.52
C VAL A 153 -13.24 -26.02 23.03
N SER A 154 -13.77 -26.93 22.22
CA SER A 154 -15.22 -27.05 21.97
C SER A 154 -15.59 -28.50 21.70
#